data_AF-A0A445HQQ6-F1
#
_entry.id   AF-A0A445HQQ6-F1
#
_cell.length_a   1.000
_cell.length_b   1.000
_cell.length_c   1.000
_cell.angle_alpha   90.00
_cell.angle_beta   90.00
_cell.angle_gamma   90.00
#
_symmetry.space_group_name_H-M   'P 1'
#
loop_
_entity.id
_entity.type
_entity.pdbx_description
1 polymer ?
#
loop_
_entity_poly.entity_id
_entity_poly.type
_entity_poly.pdbx_seq_one_letter_code
_entity_poly.pdbx_strand_id
1 'polypeptide(L)'
;MMASMEEKIKIGGGMIVGAQTLAAEMKLLKEMQEHSGVRKTLNSELWHACARPLVSLPQVGSLVFYFPQGHSEQVEASTRRTTTSHIPNYPNLPYQLMCQVQNAILH
;
A
#
# COMPACT_ATOMS: atom_id res chain seq x y z
N MET A 1 -73.51 11.45 45.20
CA MET A 1 -72.25 11.11 45.92
C MET A 1 -71.12 11.20 44.93
N MET A 2 -70.09 11.97 45.25
CA MET A 2 -68.97 12.26 44.36
C MET A 2 -68.12 11.01 44.13
N ALA A 3 -67.66 10.80 42.91
CA ALA A 3 -66.46 10.01 42.66
C ALA A 3 -65.60 10.80 41.67
N SER A 4 -64.43 11.16 42.18
CA SER A 4 -63.42 12.02 41.58
C SER A 4 -62.76 11.35 40.38
N MET A 5 -62.30 12.22 39.48
CA MET A 5 -61.41 11.97 38.34
C MET A 5 -60.13 11.24 38.74
N GLU A 6 -59.59 10.44 37.82
CA GLU A 6 -58.19 10.51 37.40
C GLU A 6 -58.04 9.91 35.99
N GLU A 7 -57.68 10.78 35.04
CA GLU A 7 -57.27 10.48 33.66
C GLU A 7 -55.74 10.59 33.61
N LYS A 8 -55.03 9.64 32.97
CA LYS A 8 -54.12 9.93 31.82
C LYS A 8 -53.13 8.81 31.47
N ILE A 9 -53.24 8.42 30.21
CA ILE A 9 -52.21 8.29 29.16
C ILE A 9 -51.28 7.07 29.18
N LYS A 10 -51.47 6.26 28.14
CA LYS A 10 -50.55 5.25 27.62
C LYS A 10 -49.70 5.84 26.49
N ILE A 11 -48.38 5.75 26.61
CA ILE A 11 -47.37 5.81 25.54
C ILE A 11 -46.27 4.86 26.04
N GLY A 12 -45.89 3.74 25.44
CA GLY A 12 -45.72 3.41 24.03
C GLY A 12 -44.26 3.00 23.84
N GLY A 13 -44.02 1.75 23.44
CA GLY A 13 -42.82 1.32 22.70
C GLY A 13 -41.50 1.17 23.46
N GLY A 14 -41.01 -0.07 23.54
CA GLY A 14 -39.64 -0.37 23.97
C GLY A 14 -38.59 0.20 23.01
N MET A 15 -37.46 0.64 23.56
CA MET A 15 -36.32 1.13 22.81
C MET A 15 -35.02 0.56 23.40
N ILE A 16 -34.77 -0.72 23.14
CA ILE A 16 -33.43 -1.33 23.28
C ILE A 16 -32.78 -1.65 21.92
N VAL A 17 -33.47 -1.33 20.81
CA VAL A 17 -33.03 -1.65 19.44
C VAL A 17 -31.88 -0.73 18.95
N GLY A 18 -31.64 0.42 19.58
CA GLY A 18 -30.64 1.41 19.12
C GLY A 18 -29.18 1.11 19.50
N ALA A 19 -28.93 0.45 20.63
CA ALA A 19 -27.56 0.22 21.11
C ALA A 19 -26.83 -0.88 20.32
N GLN A 20 -27.58 -1.89 19.84
CA GLN A 20 -27.02 -2.98 19.04
C GLN A 20 -26.65 -2.53 17.62
N THR A 21 -27.44 -1.63 17.03
CA THR A 21 -27.18 -1.08 15.68
C THR A 21 -25.93 -0.20 15.66
N LEU A 22 -25.75 0.69 16.64
CA LEU A 22 -24.57 1.56 16.72
C LEU A 22 -23.27 0.77 16.94
N ALA A 23 -23.31 -0.29 17.76
CA ALA A 23 -22.15 -1.16 17.97
C ALA A 23 -21.82 -1.99 16.71
N ALA A 24 -22.85 -2.44 15.96
CA ALA A 24 -22.67 -3.13 14.70
C ALA A 24 -22.11 -2.19 13.61
N GLU A 25 -22.55 -0.92 13.57
CA GLU A 25 -22.03 0.10 12.66
C GLU A 25 -20.58 0.46 12.97
N MET A 26 -20.21 0.61 14.25
CA MET A 26 -18.81 0.81 14.66
C MET A 26 -17.92 -0.39 14.34
N LYS A 27 -18.44 -1.63 14.44
CA LYS A 27 -17.73 -2.85 14.04
C LYS A 27 -17.54 -2.92 12.53
N LEU A 28 -18.57 -2.55 11.76
CA LEU A 28 -18.51 -2.48 10.30
C LEU A 28 -17.50 -1.43 9.83
N LEU A 29 -17.49 -0.24 10.45
CA LEU A 29 -16.51 0.81 10.17
C LEU A 29 -15.09 0.34 10.47
N LYS A 30 -14.87 -0.42 11.55
CA LYS A 30 -13.57 -1.00 11.89
C LYS A 30 -13.14 -2.09 10.89
N GLU A 31 -14.05 -2.96 10.47
CA GLU A 31 -13.81 -3.99 9.45
C GLU A 31 -13.53 -3.37 8.06
N MET A 32 -14.21 -2.27 7.70
CA MET A 32 -13.92 -1.50 6.48
C MET A 32 -12.58 -0.76 6.58
N GLN A 33 -12.21 -0.26 7.76
CA GLN A 33 -10.95 0.44 7.98
C GLN A 33 -9.74 -0.49 7.87
N GLU A 34 -9.84 -1.73 8.37
CA GLU A 34 -8.79 -2.75 8.20
C GLU A 34 -8.56 -3.13 6.72
N HIS A 35 -9.60 -3.05 5.88
CA HIS A 35 -9.49 -3.35 4.44
C HIS A 35 -9.03 -2.14 3.59
N SER A 36 -9.13 -0.92 4.12
CA SER A 36 -8.81 0.33 3.39
C SER A 36 -7.37 0.83 3.59
N GLY A 37 -6.67 0.35 4.63
CA GLY A 37 -5.30 0.75 4.96
C GLY A 37 -4.20 -0.16 4.38
N VAL A 38 -4.55 -1.36 3.91
CA VAL A 38 -3.61 -2.25 3.23
C VAL A 38 -3.46 -1.75 1.80
N ARG A 39 -2.38 -1.02 1.49
CA ARG A 39 -1.94 -0.90 0.09
C ARG A 39 -1.90 -2.31 -0.47
N LYS A 40 -2.75 -2.62 -1.46
CA LYS A 40 -2.82 -3.93 -2.09
C LYS A 40 -1.42 -4.29 -2.57
N THR A 41 -0.71 -5.13 -1.81
CA THR A 41 0.59 -5.63 -2.20
C THR A 41 0.38 -6.51 -3.42
N LEU A 42 1.00 -6.14 -4.53
CA LEU A 42 0.95 -6.94 -5.75
C LEU A 42 1.49 -8.35 -5.46
N ASN A 43 0.81 -9.38 -5.98
CA ASN A 43 1.24 -10.76 -5.80
C ASN A 43 2.62 -10.97 -6.45
N SER A 44 3.59 -11.42 -5.66
CA SER A 44 4.98 -11.57 -6.10
C SER A 44 5.14 -12.64 -7.19
N GLU A 45 4.45 -13.77 -7.07
CA GLU A 45 4.52 -14.85 -8.06
C GLU A 45 3.97 -14.40 -9.40
N LEU A 46 2.85 -13.68 -9.40
CA LEU A 46 2.27 -13.10 -10.61
C LEU A 46 3.23 -12.10 -11.26
N TRP A 47 3.87 -11.23 -10.48
CA TRP A 47 4.85 -10.28 -11.01
C TRP A 47 6.03 -11.01 -11.66
N HIS A 48 6.57 -12.04 -11.01
CA HIS A 48 7.66 -12.85 -11.56
C HIS A 48 7.24 -13.63 -12.80
N ALA A 49 5.99 -14.12 -12.87
CA ALA A 49 5.44 -14.78 -14.05
C ALA A 49 5.28 -13.83 -15.25
N CYS A 50 4.97 -12.56 -15.01
CA CYS A 50 4.92 -11.53 -16.04
C CYS A 50 6.30 -10.97 -16.40
N ALA A 51 7.25 -11.01 -15.47
CA ALA A 51 8.63 -10.63 -15.72
C ALA A 51 9.29 -11.59 -16.73
N ARG A 52 10.43 -11.17 -17.29
CA ARG A 52 11.18 -12.06 -18.20
C ARG A 52 11.69 -13.29 -17.42
N PRO A 53 11.82 -14.47 -18.04
CA PRO A 53 12.20 -15.73 -17.36
C PRO A 53 13.53 -15.72 -16.58
N LEU A 54 14.35 -14.70 -16.77
CA LEU A 54 15.67 -14.55 -16.15
C LEU A 54 15.72 -13.42 -15.09
N VAL A 55 14.57 -12.82 -14.74
CA VAL A 55 14.52 -11.75 -13.73
C VAL A 55 14.66 -12.36 -12.34
N SER A 56 15.62 -11.83 -11.58
CA SER A 56 15.75 -12.05 -10.15
C SER A 56 15.89 -10.69 -9.46
N LEU A 57 15.25 -10.53 -8.30
CA LEU A 57 15.34 -9.33 -7.49
C LEU A 57 16.22 -9.60 -6.27
N PRO A 58 17.05 -8.63 -5.86
CA PRO A 58 17.85 -8.80 -4.65
C PRO A 58 16.95 -8.78 -3.41
N GLN A 59 17.35 -9.54 -2.38
CA GLN A 59 16.62 -9.61 -1.12
C GLN A 59 16.77 -8.31 -0.33
N VAL A 60 15.70 -7.84 0.32
CA VAL A 60 15.79 -6.71 1.27
C VAL A 60 16.77 -7.07 2.40
N GLY A 61 17.68 -6.15 2.71
CA GLY A 61 18.77 -6.32 3.66
C GLY A 61 20.05 -6.93 3.07
N SER A 62 20.02 -7.50 1.85
CA SER A 62 21.22 -8.04 1.19
C SER A 62 22.19 -6.94 0.73
N LEU A 63 23.47 -7.32 0.61
CA LEU A 63 24.49 -6.49 -0.03
C LEU A 63 24.52 -6.74 -1.54
N VAL A 64 24.54 -5.67 -2.32
CA VAL A 64 24.58 -5.69 -3.78
C VAL A 64 25.64 -4.74 -4.30
N PHE A 65 26.11 -4.98 -5.53
CA PHE A 65 26.86 -3.98 -6.28
C PHE A 65 25.93 -3.26 -7.25
N TYR A 66 25.86 -1.94 -7.14
CA TYR A 66 25.22 -1.07 -8.13
C TYR A 66 26.26 -0.62 -9.15
N PHE A 67 25.96 -0.81 -10.43
CA PHE A 67 26.80 -0.41 -11.56
C PHE A 67 26.16 0.76 -12.30
N PRO A 68 26.68 2.01 -12.15
CA PRO A 68 26.12 3.18 -12.84
C PRO A 68 26.08 3.05 -14.38
N GLN A 69 27.01 2.29 -14.96
CA GLN A 69 27.02 2.01 -16.39
C GLN A 69 25.79 1.20 -16.83
N GLY A 70 25.51 0.07 -16.16
CA GLY A 70 24.35 -0.75 -16.49
C GLY A 70 23.02 -0.01 -16.31
N HIS A 71 22.95 0.93 -15.36
CA HIS A 71 21.80 1.84 -15.23
C HIS A 71 21.66 2.77 -16.44
N SER A 72 22.76 3.36 -16.91
CA SER A 72 22.76 4.23 -18.08
C SER A 72 22.30 3.48 -19.34
N GLU A 73 22.78 2.25 -19.52
CA GLU A 73 22.36 1.34 -20.61
C GLU A 73 20.86 1.04 -20.54
N GLN A 74 20.30 0.81 -19.35
CA GLN A 74 18.86 0.60 -19.17
C GLN A 74 18.04 1.86 -19.49
N VAL A 75 18.51 3.05 -19.10
CA VAL A 75 17.86 4.34 -19.41
C VAL A 75 17.88 4.59 -20.92
N GLU A 76 19.00 4.35 -21.59
CA GLU A 76 19.12 4.44 -23.05
C GLU A 76 18.13 3.51 -23.76
N ALA A 77 18.08 2.23 -23.34
CA ALA A 77 17.17 1.24 -23.92
C ALA A 77 15.69 1.61 -23.74
N SER A 78 15.31 2.16 -22.58
CA SER A 78 13.92 2.54 -22.28
C SER A 78 13.47 3.83 -22.96
N THR A 79 14.38 4.81 -23.12
CA THR A 79 14.06 6.11 -23.71
C THR A 79 14.24 6.15 -25.23
N ARG A 80 14.91 5.15 -25.82
CA ARG A 80 15.29 5.09 -27.25
C ARG A 80 16.09 6.32 -27.70
N ARG A 81 16.81 6.95 -26.78
CA ARG A 81 17.72 8.06 -27.05
C ARG A 81 19.12 7.55 -26.79
N THR A 82 19.97 7.62 -27.81
CA THR A 82 21.40 7.44 -27.59
C THR A 82 21.89 8.53 -26.64
N THR A 83 22.82 8.19 -25.74
CA THR A 83 23.49 9.17 -24.86
C THR A 83 24.33 10.14 -25.69
N THR A 84 23.66 11.04 -26.37
CA THR A 84 24.22 12.13 -27.18
C THR A 84 24.43 13.39 -26.33
N SER A 85 23.93 13.36 -25.09
CA SER A 85 24.10 14.40 -24.09
C SER A 85 25.46 14.26 -23.42
N HIS A 86 26.15 15.38 -23.21
CA HIS A 86 27.35 15.43 -22.38
C HIS A 86 27.03 14.90 -20.97
N ILE A 87 27.50 13.69 -20.66
CA ILE A 87 27.41 13.13 -19.30
C ILE A 87 28.37 13.96 -18.43
N PRO A 88 27.90 14.61 -17.36
CA PRO A 88 28.80 15.32 -16.45
C PRO A 88 29.85 14.37 -15.89
N ASN A 89 31.11 14.82 -15.82
CA ASN A 89 32.16 14.03 -15.18
C ASN A 89 31.96 14.04 -13.67
N TYR A 90 31.83 12.86 -13.08
CA TYR A 90 31.77 12.65 -11.63
C TYR A 90 33.04 11.94 -11.17
N PRO A 91 34.14 12.67 -10.91
CA PRO A 91 35.45 12.08 -10.64
C PRO A 91 35.48 11.19 -9.37
N ASN A 92 34.54 11.39 -8.46
CA ASN A 92 34.43 10.62 -7.22
C ASN A 92 33.39 9.48 -7.30
N LEU A 93 32.76 9.26 -8.47
CA LEU A 93 31.81 8.18 -8.65
C LEU A 93 32.57 6.91 -9.06
N PRO A 94 32.62 5.87 -8.21
CA PRO A 94 33.23 4.61 -8.60
C PRO A 94 32.38 3.88 -9.64
N TYR A 95 33.02 2.99 -10.41
CA TYR A 95 32.34 2.17 -11.43
C TYR A 95 31.39 1.12 -10.83
N GLN A 96 31.55 0.80 -9.54
CA GLN A 96 30.68 -0.07 -8.77
C GLN A 96 30.53 0.47 -7.34
N LEU A 97 29.33 0.39 -6.79
CA LEU A 97 29.01 0.82 -5.43
C LEU A 97 28.47 -0.37 -4.64
N MET A 98 29.08 -0.69 -3.50
CA MET A 98 28.50 -1.66 -2.57
C MET A 98 27.37 -0.97 -1.79
N CYS A 99 26.16 -1.52 -1.89
CA CYS A 99 24.95 -0.98 -1.28
C CYS A 99 24.22 -2.07 -0.51
N GLN A 100 23.48 -1.68 0.54
CA GLN A 100 22.49 -2.55 1.16
C GLN A 100 21.10 -2.24 0.61
N VAL A 101 20.36 -3.27 0.20
CA VAL A 101 18.98 -3.10 -0.29
C VAL A 101 18.06 -2.72 0.86
N GLN A 102 17.63 -1.47 0.90
CA GLN A 102 16.75 -0.98 1.98
C GLN A 102 15.30 -1.42 1.80
N ASN A 103 14.82 -1.48 0.55
CA ASN A 103 13.45 -1.86 0.23
C ASN A 103 13.34 -2.33 -1.23
N ALA A 104 12.32 -3.16 -1.51
CA ALA A 104 11.93 -3.57 -2.85
C ALA A 104 10.40 -3.59 -2.95
N ILE A 105 9.85 -2.85 -3.93
CA ILE A 105 8.40 -2.75 -4.15
C ILE A 105 8.11 -3.17 -5.59
N LEU A 106 7.11 -4.03 -5.75
CA LEU A 106 6.61 -4.46 -7.05
C LEU A 106 5.47 -3.54 -7.48
N HIS A 107 5.53 -3.05 -8.72
CA HIS A 107 4.55 -2.17 -9.36
C HIS A 107 3.84 -2.88 -10.50
#